data_AF-A0AAV1NLU0-F1
#
_entry.id   AF-A0AAV1NLU0-F1
#
_cell.length_a   1.000
_cell.length_b   1.000
_cell.length_c   1.000
_cell.angle_alpha   90.00
_cell.angle_beta   90.00
_cell.angle_gamma   90.00
#
_symmetry.space_group_name_H-M   'P 1'
#
loop_
_entity.id
_entity.type
_entity.pdbx_description
1 polymer ?
#
loop_
_entity_poly.entity_id
_entity_poly.type
_entity_poly.pdbx_seq_one_letter_code
_entity_poly.pdbx_strand_id
1 'polypeptide(L)'
;MGTNCSVSPKTINCLYDIASDAGLVPDASLDASLATMLSLNSSRALEQQYSDLQSGMTQQQRFAFNGDLSTLFGGNMTVTYGGVGVVALALSILFEMLAHHQTTGLGLRRPEANSQPPDPIRRMFGADPGSDISSIASEFLKQVKQWMNGAALHIHTFLHWNRLTNPSAGEHLSLDYLHQVDPLLKAYKEYLLKTVKVLPALSPGPSGSLIVEPLRNVSHEVHLKVCERKLIQRALAERFLSAQNLQRGKEFFQSSHKHHEALMAQQEHFVLSMV
;
A
#
# COMPACT_ATOMS: atom_id res chain seq x y z
N MET A 1 20.59 35.91 28.97
CA MET A 1 21.44 34.98 28.20
C MET A 1 20.60 33.76 27.87
N GLY A 2 20.12 33.62 26.63
CA GLY A 2 19.34 32.46 26.22
C GLY A 2 20.25 31.24 26.13
N THR A 3 19.96 30.19 26.90
CA THR A 3 20.60 28.90 26.72
C THR A 3 20.24 28.39 25.32
N ASN A 4 21.23 28.35 24.42
CA ASN A 4 21.07 27.75 23.11
C ASN A 4 20.81 26.25 23.31
N CYS A 5 19.55 25.83 23.19
CA CYS A 5 19.18 24.42 23.22
C CYS A 5 19.39 23.82 21.83
N SER A 6 20.34 22.90 21.73
CA SER A 6 20.63 22.12 20.53
C SER A 6 20.16 20.68 20.72
N VAL A 7 19.62 20.08 19.67
CA VAL A 7 19.17 18.68 19.69
C VAL A 7 20.26 17.77 19.15
N SER A 8 20.53 16.66 19.84
CA SER A 8 21.45 15.63 19.35
C SER A 8 20.77 14.75 18.28
N PRO A 9 21.42 14.47 17.13
CA PRO A 9 20.91 13.52 16.15
C PRO A 9 20.63 12.13 16.72
N LYS A 10 21.38 11.71 17.76
CA LYS A 10 21.17 10.43 18.45
C LYS A 10 19.79 10.34 19.12
N THR A 11 19.31 11.44 19.69
CA THR A 11 17.98 11.51 20.33
C THR A 11 16.87 11.36 19.29
N ILE A 12 17.04 11.97 18.11
CA ILE A 12 16.09 11.84 17.00
C ILE A 12 16.08 10.43 16.43
N ASN A 13 17.25 9.82 16.23
CA ASN A 13 17.36 8.42 15.80
C ASN A 13 16.59 7.50 16.76
N CYS A 14 16.89 7.59 18.05
CA CYS A 14 16.27 6.72 19.05
C CYS A 14 14.74 6.84 19.11
N LEU A 15 14.20 8.07 19.08
CA LEU A 15 12.75 8.27 19.05
C LEU A 15 12.09 7.77 17.76
N TYR A 16 12.81 7.87 16.63
CA TYR A 16 12.34 7.31 15.37
C TYR A 16 12.33 5.79 15.39
N ASP A 17 13.39 5.17 15.88
CA ASP A 17 13.51 3.71 15.96
C ASP A 17 12.40 3.14 16.86
N ILE A 18 12.13 3.78 18.01
CA ILE A 18 10.98 3.44 18.88
C ILE A 18 9.65 3.54 18.12
N ALA A 19 9.45 4.60 17.33
CA ALA A 19 8.23 4.74 16.51
C ALA A 19 8.16 3.68 15.40
N SER A 20 9.30 3.32 14.80
CA SER A 20 9.42 2.32 13.75
C SER A 20 9.09 0.93 14.27
N ASP A 21 9.70 0.55 15.39
CA ASP A 21 9.50 -0.74 16.05
C ASP A 21 8.06 -0.92 16.54
N ALA A 22 7.42 0.19 16.94
CA ALA A 22 6.01 0.21 17.31
C ALA A 22 5.03 0.31 16.11
N GLY A 23 5.53 0.33 14.87
CA GLY A 23 4.70 0.47 13.67
C GLY A 23 3.95 1.80 13.60
N LEU A 24 4.47 2.85 14.24
CA LEU A 24 3.87 4.19 14.31
C LEU A 24 4.38 5.16 13.26
N VAL A 25 5.43 4.81 12.51
CA VAL A 25 5.92 5.63 11.40
C VAL A 25 4.76 5.83 10.41
N PRO A 26 4.41 7.09 10.06
CA PRO A 26 3.38 7.33 9.08
C PRO A 26 3.84 6.87 7.70
N ASP A 27 2.91 6.40 6.90
CA ASP A 27 3.15 5.99 5.53
C ASP A 27 2.14 6.68 4.62
N ALA A 28 2.63 7.62 3.81
CA ALA A 28 1.90 8.31 2.75
C ALA A 28 2.44 7.97 1.35
N SER A 29 3.24 6.90 1.24
CA SER A 29 3.81 6.46 -0.03
C SER A 29 2.75 5.82 -0.94
N LEU A 30 3.01 5.86 -2.25
CA LEU A 30 2.29 5.03 -3.21
C LEU A 30 2.72 3.58 -3.03
N ASP A 31 1.76 2.67 -2.91
CA ASP A 31 2.04 1.25 -2.75
C ASP A 31 2.88 0.71 -3.93
N ALA A 32 3.93 -0.06 -3.64
CA ALA A 32 4.88 -0.50 -4.65
C ALA A 32 4.26 -1.50 -5.64
N SER A 33 3.40 -2.40 -5.16
CA SER A 33 2.69 -3.36 -6.01
C SER A 33 1.70 -2.63 -6.90
N LEU A 34 0.96 -1.66 -6.32
CA LEU A 34 0.06 -0.80 -7.08
C LEU A 34 0.79 0.00 -8.15
N ALA A 35 1.88 0.69 -7.80
CA ALA A 35 2.70 1.47 -8.74
C ALA A 35 3.21 0.61 -9.90
N THR A 36 3.58 -0.64 -9.61
CA THR A 36 4.11 -1.58 -10.59
C THR A 36 3.01 -2.08 -11.53
N MET A 37 1.88 -2.53 -10.97
CA MET A 37 0.73 -3.06 -11.74
C MET A 37 -0.04 -1.99 -12.51
N LEU A 38 0.08 -0.73 -12.11
CA LEU A 38 -0.49 0.40 -12.85
C LEU A 38 0.53 1.06 -13.78
N SER A 39 1.75 0.55 -13.91
CA SER A 39 2.74 1.14 -14.83
C SER A 39 2.57 0.66 -16.28
N LEU A 40 3.33 1.28 -17.20
CA LEU A 40 3.53 0.76 -18.56
C LEU A 40 4.12 -0.66 -18.58
N ASN A 41 4.80 -1.08 -17.51
CA ASN A 41 5.38 -2.42 -17.40
C ASN A 41 4.44 -3.43 -16.72
N SER A 42 3.16 -3.09 -16.55
CA SER A 42 2.18 -3.92 -15.86
C SER A 42 2.08 -5.34 -16.39
N SER A 43 2.26 -5.56 -17.69
CA SER A 43 2.17 -6.90 -18.29
C SER A 43 3.33 -7.77 -17.85
N ARG A 44 4.54 -7.23 -17.96
CA ARG A 44 5.76 -7.90 -17.50
C ARG A 44 5.75 -8.14 -15.99
N ALA A 45 5.22 -7.20 -15.22
CA ALA A 45 5.09 -7.34 -13.78
C ALA A 45 4.13 -8.46 -13.39
N LEU A 46 3.00 -8.56 -14.08
CA LEU A 46 2.02 -9.63 -13.90
C LEU A 46 2.61 -10.99 -14.25
N GLU A 47 3.31 -11.08 -15.38
CA GLU A 47 4.00 -12.31 -15.80
C GLU A 47 5.06 -12.75 -14.78
N GLN A 48 5.85 -11.80 -14.28
CA GLN A 48 6.86 -12.08 -13.26
C GLN A 48 6.22 -12.62 -11.98
N GLN A 49 5.17 -11.96 -11.48
CA GLN A 49 4.49 -12.41 -10.26
C GLN A 49 3.85 -13.79 -10.44
N TYR A 50 3.22 -14.06 -11.59
CA TYR A 50 2.66 -15.37 -11.91
C TYR A 50 3.75 -16.45 -11.90
N SER A 51 4.91 -16.17 -12.52
CA SER A 51 6.06 -17.08 -12.53
C SER A 51 6.64 -17.31 -11.13
N ASP A 52 6.79 -16.24 -10.35
CA ASP A 52 7.32 -16.30 -8.98
C ASP A 52 6.41 -17.16 -8.08
N LEU A 53 5.09 -16.99 -8.17
CA LEU A 53 4.11 -17.79 -7.43
C LEU A 53 4.21 -19.28 -7.82
N GLN A 54 4.29 -19.58 -9.11
CA GLN A 54 4.43 -20.96 -9.57
C GLN A 54 5.77 -21.60 -9.13
N SER A 55 6.85 -20.84 -9.10
CA SER A 55 8.17 -21.32 -8.68
C SER A 55 8.17 -21.80 -7.22
N GLY A 56 7.36 -21.17 -6.37
CA GLY A 56 7.19 -21.54 -4.96
C GLY A 56 6.30 -22.77 -4.72
N MET A 57 5.61 -23.28 -5.76
CA MET A 57 4.67 -24.39 -5.65
C MET A 57 5.30 -25.73 -6.04
N THR A 58 4.81 -26.81 -5.41
CA THR A 58 5.03 -28.17 -5.89
C THR A 58 4.28 -28.43 -7.20
N GLN A 59 4.65 -29.47 -7.95
CA GLN A 59 3.99 -29.81 -9.21
C GLN A 59 2.48 -30.06 -9.02
N GLN A 60 2.07 -30.73 -7.94
CA GLN A 60 0.65 -30.98 -7.65
C GLN A 60 -0.11 -29.68 -7.34
N GLN A 61 0.49 -28.76 -6.58
CA GLN A 61 -0.10 -27.45 -6.29
C GLN A 61 -0.22 -26.59 -7.55
N ARG A 62 0.77 -26.64 -8.46
CA ARG A 62 0.71 -25.92 -9.74
C ARG A 62 -0.42 -26.43 -10.63
N PHE A 63 -0.60 -27.75 -10.71
CA PHE A 63 -1.71 -28.34 -11.47
C PHE A 63 -3.07 -27.91 -10.90
N ALA A 64 -3.23 -27.92 -9.57
CA ALA A 64 -4.46 -27.46 -8.92
C ALA A 64 -4.69 -25.96 -9.14
N PHE A 65 -3.67 -25.13 -8.93
CA PHE A 65 -3.70 -23.68 -9.16
C PHE A 65 -4.09 -23.33 -10.60
N ASN A 66 -3.47 -23.95 -11.60
CA ASN A 66 -3.77 -23.73 -13.00
C ASN A 66 -5.18 -24.23 -13.37
N GLY A 67 -5.62 -25.33 -12.76
CA GLY A 67 -6.99 -25.85 -12.91
C GLY A 67 -8.04 -24.88 -12.36
N ASP A 68 -7.82 -24.32 -11.17
CA ASP A 68 -8.69 -23.33 -10.55
C ASP A 68 -8.77 -22.06 -11.42
N LEU A 69 -7.63 -21.57 -11.91
CA LEU A 69 -7.57 -20.42 -12.82
C LEU A 69 -8.30 -20.66 -14.14
N SER A 70 -8.06 -21.82 -14.78
CA SER A 70 -8.76 -22.19 -16.00
C SER A 70 -10.27 -22.27 -15.78
N THR A 71 -10.71 -22.72 -14.61
CA THR A 71 -12.14 -22.78 -14.26
C THR A 71 -12.72 -21.39 -14.06
N LEU A 72 -12.00 -20.50 -13.35
CA LEU A 72 -12.43 -19.12 -13.12
C LEU A 72 -12.57 -18.31 -14.41
N PHE A 73 -11.70 -18.55 -15.41
CA PHE A 73 -11.81 -17.91 -16.71
C PHE A 73 -12.75 -18.64 -17.69
N GLY A 74 -13.57 -19.57 -17.21
CA GLY A 74 -14.55 -20.28 -18.04
C GLY A 74 -13.92 -21.12 -19.15
N GLY A 75 -12.71 -21.64 -18.92
CA GLY A 75 -11.92 -22.40 -19.88
C GLY A 75 -11.15 -21.55 -20.89
N ASN A 76 -11.31 -20.22 -20.88
CA ASN A 76 -10.50 -19.35 -21.72
C ASN A 76 -9.13 -19.12 -21.07
N MET A 77 -8.08 -19.44 -21.80
CA MET A 77 -6.70 -19.27 -21.32
C MET A 77 -6.15 -17.87 -21.59
N THR A 78 -6.89 -17.02 -22.29
CA THR A 78 -6.47 -15.66 -22.65
C THR A 78 -7.40 -14.62 -22.04
N VAL A 79 -6.84 -13.70 -21.27
CA VAL A 79 -7.54 -12.53 -20.75
C VAL A 79 -7.16 -11.31 -21.60
N THR A 80 -8.13 -10.82 -22.38
CA THR A 80 -7.97 -9.62 -23.20
C THR A 80 -7.68 -8.40 -22.32
N TYR A 81 -6.67 -7.62 -22.68
CA TYR A 81 -6.12 -6.52 -21.86
C TYR A 81 -5.66 -6.96 -20.46
N GLY A 82 -5.50 -8.27 -20.24
CA GLY A 82 -5.15 -8.87 -18.95
C GLY A 82 -3.83 -8.36 -18.39
N GLY A 83 -2.88 -8.08 -19.27
CA GLY A 83 -1.57 -7.56 -18.89
C GLY A 83 -1.57 -6.08 -18.53
N VAL A 84 -2.71 -5.37 -18.52
CA VAL A 84 -2.68 -3.90 -18.50
C VAL A 84 -3.36 -3.30 -17.28
N GLY A 85 -2.59 -2.52 -16.51
CA GLY A 85 -3.11 -1.59 -15.50
C GLY A 85 -4.02 -2.25 -14.46
N VAL A 86 -5.25 -1.75 -14.34
CA VAL A 86 -6.24 -2.25 -13.36
C VAL A 86 -6.59 -3.72 -13.56
N VAL A 87 -6.54 -4.23 -14.80
CA VAL A 87 -6.81 -5.66 -15.06
C VAL A 87 -5.63 -6.50 -14.57
N ALA A 88 -4.39 -6.06 -14.80
CA ALA A 88 -3.20 -6.70 -14.24
C ALA A 88 -3.24 -6.71 -12.71
N LEU A 89 -3.65 -5.60 -12.09
CA LEU A 89 -3.86 -5.53 -10.65
C LEU A 89 -4.91 -6.54 -10.17
N ALA A 90 -6.06 -6.65 -10.84
CA ALA A 90 -7.09 -7.62 -10.46
C ALA A 90 -6.58 -9.07 -10.58
N LEU A 91 -5.87 -9.38 -11.67
CA LEU A 91 -5.27 -10.70 -11.88
C LEU A 91 -4.19 -11.02 -10.84
N SER A 92 -3.37 -10.05 -10.44
CA SER A 92 -2.36 -10.24 -9.39
C SER A 92 -2.96 -10.71 -8.06
N ILE A 93 -4.08 -10.10 -7.66
CA ILE A 93 -4.80 -10.45 -6.43
C ILE A 93 -5.41 -11.85 -6.55
N LEU A 94 -5.99 -12.16 -7.72
CA LEU A 94 -6.53 -13.50 -7.99
C LEU A 94 -5.46 -14.58 -7.92
N PHE A 95 -4.27 -14.32 -8.47
CA PHE A 95 -3.16 -15.28 -8.41
C PHE A 95 -2.70 -15.52 -6.97
N GLU A 96 -2.54 -14.47 -6.17
CA GLU A 96 -2.14 -14.63 -4.76
C GLU A 96 -3.20 -15.37 -3.94
N MET A 97 -4.49 -15.08 -4.15
CA MET A 97 -5.60 -15.75 -3.47
C MET A 97 -5.59 -17.26 -3.73
N LEU A 98 -5.48 -17.66 -5.00
CA LEU A 98 -5.47 -19.06 -5.38
C LEU A 98 -4.16 -19.75 -4.99
N ALA A 99 -3.03 -19.05 -5.12
CA ALA A 99 -1.74 -19.57 -4.66
C ALA A 99 -1.76 -19.87 -3.16
N HIS A 100 -2.31 -18.95 -2.37
CA HIS A 100 -2.45 -19.14 -0.92
C HIS A 100 -3.37 -20.32 -0.58
N HIS A 101 -4.47 -20.51 -1.30
CA HIS A 101 -5.33 -21.68 -1.13
C HIS A 101 -4.54 -23.00 -1.31
N GLN A 102 -3.65 -23.06 -2.32
CA GLN A 102 -2.87 -24.26 -2.61
C GLN A 102 -1.68 -24.47 -1.68
N THR A 103 -1.05 -23.41 -1.19
CA THR A 103 0.10 -23.52 -0.27
C THR A 103 -0.30 -23.80 1.17
N THR A 104 -1.49 -23.36 1.57
CA THR A 104 -1.97 -23.48 2.97
C THR A 104 -2.88 -24.70 3.17
N GLY A 105 -3.36 -25.31 2.08
CA GLY A 105 -4.19 -26.51 2.09
C GLY A 105 -3.42 -27.80 1.84
N LEU A 106 -2.95 -28.46 2.91
CA LEU A 106 -2.58 -29.89 2.87
C LEU A 106 -3.33 -30.69 3.95
N GLY A 107 -4.21 -31.57 3.45
CA GLY A 107 -4.61 -32.86 3.99
C GLY A 107 -4.34 -33.20 5.47
N LEU A 108 -5.39 -33.12 6.27
CA LEU A 108 -5.74 -34.19 7.20
C LEU A 108 -7.25 -34.22 7.43
N ARG A 109 -7.86 -35.31 7.00
CA ARG A 109 -9.21 -35.75 7.39
C ARG A 109 -9.25 -35.82 8.93
N ARG A 110 -9.92 -34.87 9.58
CA ARG A 110 -10.36 -35.00 10.98
C ARG A 110 -11.89 -35.08 10.97
N PRO A 111 -12.50 -36.13 11.54
CA PRO A 111 -13.94 -36.17 11.70
C PRO A 111 -14.34 -35.14 12.76
N GLU A 112 -15.37 -34.34 12.41
CA GLU A 112 -16.29 -33.64 13.31
C GLU A 112 -15.70 -32.64 14.32
N ALA A 113 -15.81 -31.36 13.97
CA ALA A 113 -16.51 -30.38 14.80
C ALA A 113 -16.88 -29.16 13.93
N ASN A 114 -18.17 -28.81 13.92
CA ASN A 114 -18.77 -27.66 13.25
C ASN A 114 -17.91 -26.38 13.32
N SER A 115 -17.25 -26.04 12.23
CA SER A 115 -16.94 -24.65 11.85
C SER A 115 -16.44 -24.68 10.40
N GLN A 116 -17.26 -24.14 9.48
CA GLN A 116 -16.85 -23.96 8.09
C GLN A 116 -15.49 -23.23 8.04
N PRO A 117 -14.56 -23.62 7.15
CA PRO A 117 -13.39 -22.82 6.85
C PRO A 117 -13.85 -21.39 6.48
N PRO A 118 -13.20 -20.34 7.00
CA PRO A 118 -13.59 -18.99 6.67
C PRO A 118 -13.46 -18.79 5.15
N ASP A 119 -14.60 -18.49 4.52
CA ASP A 119 -14.69 -18.18 3.09
C ASP A 119 -13.64 -17.11 2.75
N PRO A 120 -12.71 -17.37 1.81
CA PRO A 120 -11.64 -16.44 1.46
C PRO A 120 -12.16 -15.08 0.95
N ILE A 121 -13.34 -15.04 0.33
CA ILE A 121 -14.02 -13.79 -0.05
C ILE A 121 -14.54 -13.07 1.20
N ARG A 122 -15.03 -13.80 2.20
CA ARG A 122 -15.45 -13.22 3.49
C ARG A 122 -14.24 -12.76 4.33
N ARG A 123 -13.09 -13.44 4.20
CA ARG A 123 -11.83 -13.00 4.80
C ARG A 123 -11.29 -11.73 4.15
N MET A 124 -11.48 -11.51 2.85
CA MET A 124 -11.07 -10.24 2.23
C MET A 124 -12.14 -9.15 2.32
N PHE A 125 -13.39 -9.43 1.94
CA PHE A 125 -14.48 -8.46 1.74
C PHE A 125 -15.61 -8.55 2.78
N GLY A 126 -15.49 -9.40 3.79
CA GLY A 126 -16.52 -9.56 4.82
C GLY A 126 -16.74 -8.27 5.61
N ALA A 127 -17.98 -8.01 6.01
CA ALA A 127 -18.32 -6.86 6.88
C ALA A 127 -17.84 -7.06 8.34
N ASP A 128 -17.34 -8.24 8.68
CA ASP A 128 -16.89 -8.60 10.03
C ASP A 128 -15.49 -7.98 10.32
N PRO A 129 -15.16 -7.62 11.58
CA PRO A 129 -13.88 -6.96 11.95
C PRO A 129 -12.60 -7.77 11.68
N GLY A 130 -12.73 -9.05 11.31
CA GLY A 130 -11.63 -9.94 10.96
C GLY A 130 -11.37 -10.06 9.47
N SER A 131 -12.05 -9.28 8.62
CA SER A 131 -11.73 -9.24 7.19
C SER A 131 -10.58 -8.29 6.88
N ASP A 132 -9.77 -8.59 5.87
CA ASP A 132 -8.62 -7.79 5.47
C ASP A 132 -9.06 -6.38 5.02
N ILE A 133 -10.23 -6.23 4.35
CA ILE A 133 -10.79 -4.93 3.98
C ILE A 133 -11.45 -4.21 5.15
N SER A 134 -12.07 -4.93 6.10
CA SER A 134 -12.58 -4.33 7.34
C SER A 134 -11.43 -3.93 8.28
N SER A 135 -10.29 -4.63 8.22
CA SER A 135 -9.02 -4.24 8.82
C SER A 135 -8.41 -3.03 8.10
N ILE A 136 -8.58 -2.91 6.77
CA ILE A 136 -8.25 -1.69 6.02
C ILE A 136 -9.22 -0.54 6.39
N ALA A 137 -10.47 -0.85 6.72
CA ALA A 137 -11.49 0.10 7.18
C ALA A 137 -11.38 0.46 8.68
N SER A 138 -10.66 -0.33 9.49
CA SER A 138 -10.26 0.05 10.85
C SER A 138 -8.92 0.80 10.83
N GLU A 139 -8.06 0.53 9.84
CA GLU A 139 -6.85 1.30 9.46
C GLU A 139 -7.15 2.55 8.61
N PHE A 140 -8.41 3.01 8.60
CA PHE A 140 -8.92 4.16 7.84
C PHE A 140 -8.34 5.52 8.29
N LEU A 141 -7.29 5.50 9.12
CA LEU A 141 -6.49 6.64 9.55
C LEU A 141 -5.23 6.87 8.69
N LYS A 142 -5.12 6.29 7.48
CA LYS A 142 -4.03 6.56 6.51
C LYS A 142 -4.48 7.47 5.34
N GLN A 143 -5.01 8.66 5.65
CA GLN A 143 -5.71 9.53 4.68
C GLN A 143 -4.90 9.84 3.39
N VAL A 144 -3.60 10.13 3.51
CA VAL A 144 -2.78 10.50 2.34
C VAL A 144 -2.39 9.29 1.49
N LYS A 145 -2.05 8.16 2.12
CA LYS A 145 -1.80 6.91 1.39
C LYS A 145 -3.05 6.42 0.66
N GLN A 146 -4.21 6.53 1.30
CA GLN A 146 -5.50 6.21 0.67
C GLN A 146 -5.77 7.11 -0.52
N TRP A 147 -5.57 8.43 -0.38
CA TRP A 147 -5.71 9.36 -1.50
C TRP A 147 -4.74 9.02 -2.63
N MET A 148 -3.47 8.75 -2.32
CA MET A 148 -2.41 8.41 -3.28
C MET A 148 -2.78 7.15 -4.09
N ASN A 149 -3.12 6.07 -3.39
CA ASN A 149 -3.50 4.80 -4.00
C ASN A 149 -4.83 4.89 -4.75
N GLY A 150 -5.82 5.59 -4.18
CA GLY A 150 -7.15 5.76 -4.78
C GLY A 150 -7.09 6.60 -6.06
N ALA A 151 -6.32 7.69 -6.06
CA ALA A 151 -6.08 8.50 -7.26
C ALA A 151 -5.38 7.70 -8.37
N ALA A 152 -4.35 6.92 -8.01
CA ALA A 152 -3.67 6.05 -8.96
C ALA A 152 -4.63 5.02 -9.58
N LEU A 153 -5.42 4.34 -8.75
CA LEU A 153 -6.43 3.39 -9.21
C LEU A 153 -7.47 4.06 -10.11
N HIS A 154 -7.97 5.25 -9.74
CA HIS A 154 -9.00 5.95 -10.48
C HIS A 154 -8.54 6.35 -11.89
N ILE A 155 -7.31 6.87 -12.02
CA ILE A 155 -6.70 7.17 -13.33
C ILE A 155 -6.71 5.91 -14.21
N HIS A 156 -6.31 4.76 -13.67
CA HIS A 156 -6.19 3.53 -14.46
C HIS A 156 -7.51 2.85 -14.78
N THR A 157 -8.49 2.95 -13.87
CA THR A 157 -9.88 2.54 -14.17
C THR A 157 -10.45 3.38 -15.31
N PHE A 158 -10.20 4.69 -15.30
CA PHE A 158 -10.66 5.59 -16.36
C PHE A 158 -9.94 5.34 -17.69
N LEU A 159 -8.63 5.11 -17.68
CA LEU A 159 -7.87 4.67 -18.86
C LEU A 159 -8.45 3.38 -19.45
N HIS A 160 -8.71 2.38 -18.61
CA HIS A 160 -9.29 1.11 -19.06
C HIS A 160 -10.69 1.30 -19.66
N TRP A 161 -11.55 2.08 -19.01
CA TRP A 161 -12.86 2.45 -19.56
C TRP A 161 -12.74 3.10 -20.94
N ASN A 162 -11.79 4.03 -21.11
CA ASN A 162 -11.59 4.70 -22.38
C ASN A 162 -11.09 3.75 -23.48
N ARG A 163 -10.25 2.76 -23.15
CA ARG A 163 -9.85 1.71 -24.11
C ARG A 163 -11.04 0.87 -24.58
N LEU A 164 -12.04 0.65 -23.72
CA LEU A 164 -13.25 -0.11 -24.06
C LEU A 164 -14.27 0.70 -24.86
N THR A 165 -14.34 2.02 -24.66
CA THR A 165 -15.43 2.87 -25.15
C THR A 165 -15.02 3.92 -26.18
N ASN A 166 -13.72 4.04 -26.46
CA ASN A 166 -13.11 5.00 -27.38
C ASN A 166 -13.37 6.51 -27.13
N PRO A 167 -13.34 7.07 -25.89
CA PRO A 167 -13.52 8.51 -25.64
C PRO A 167 -12.19 9.27 -25.49
N SER A 168 -12.13 10.45 -26.10
CA SER A 168 -11.02 11.42 -26.00
C SER A 168 -10.92 12.17 -24.65
N ALA A 169 -11.53 11.66 -23.58
CA ALA A 169 -11.67 12.36 -22.29
C ALA A 169 -10.55 12.06 -21.27
N GLY A 170 -9.60 11.19 -21.63
CA GLY A 170 -8.53 10.64 -20.79
C GLY A 170 -7.58 11.65 -20.12
N GLU A 171 -7.32 12.77 -20.80
CA GLU A 171 -6.21 13.67 -20.46
C GLU A 171 -6.47 14.52 -19.21
N HIS A 172 -7.73 14.91 -18.96
CA HIS A 172 -8.11 15.84 -17.91
C HIS A 172 -7.97 15.26 -16.49
N LEU A 173 -8.30 13.97 -16.29
CA LEU A 173 -8.32 13.37 -14.96
C LEU A 173 -6.90 13.20 -14.36
N SER A 174 -5.92 12.80 -15.18
CA SER A 174 -4.54 12.64 -14.70
C SER A 174 -3.90 13.99 -14.35
N LEU A 175 -4.25 15.05 -15.08
CA LEU A 175 -3.77 16.40 -14.83
C LEU A 175 -4.33 16.97 -13.51
N ASP A 176 -5.60 16.72 -13.23
CA ASP A 176 -6.25 17.14 -11.98
C ASP A 176 -5.59 16.52 -10.75
N TYR A 177 -5.29 15.22 -10.78
CA TYR A 177 -4.58 14.57 -9.68
C TYR A 177 -3.15 15.08 -9.55
N LEU A 178 -2.43 15.25 -10.66
CA LEU A 178 -1.07 15.81 -10.65
C LEU A 178 -1.03 17.20 -9.98
N HIS A 179 -2.01 18.07 -10.26
CA HIS A 179 -2.11 19.39 -9.65
C HIS A 179 -2.45 19.35 -8.15
N GLN A 180 -3.14 18.30 -7.68
CA GLN A 180 -3.56 18.17 -6.28
C GLN A 180 -2.51 17.50 -5.37
N VAL A 181 -1.55 16.77 -5.92
CA VAL A 181 -0.50 16.09 -5.13
C VAL A 181 0.31 17.06 -4.29
N ASP A 182 0.81 18.15 -4.89
CA ASP A 182 1.66 19.11 -4.17
C ASP A 182 0.91 19.82 -3.00
N PRO A 183 -0.31 20.35 -3.20
CA PRO A 183 -1.14 20.86 -2.12
C PRO A 183 -1.41 19.83 -1.01
N LEU A 184 -1.69 18.57 -1.37
CA LEU A 184 -1.95 17.51 -0.41
C LEU A 184 -0.71 17.19 0.44
N LEU A 185 0.45 17.01 -0.18
CA LEU A 185 1.71 16.74 0.51
C LEU A 185 2.10 17.90 1.43
N LYS A 186 1.81 19.15 1.02
CA LYS A 186 1.99 20.32 1.87
C LYS A 186 1.08 20.29 3.10
N ALA A 187 -0.22 20.04 2.91
CA ALA A 187 -1.18 19.93 4.01
C ALA A 187 -0.80 18.80 4.98
N TYR A 188 -0.30 17.68 4.46
CA TYR A 188 0.17 16.56 5.26
C TYR A 188 1.40 16.89 6.10
N LYS A 189 2.38 17.59 5.51
CA LYS A 189 3.55 18.09 6.25
C LYS A 189 3.12 19.01 7.41
N GLU A 190 2.19 19.92 7.16
CA GLU A 190 1.65 20.82 8.20
C GLU A 190 0.91 20.03 9.30
N TYR A 191 0.15 19.01 8.91
CA TYR A 191 -0.51 18.10 9.84
C TYR A 191 0.49 17.35 10.74
N LEU A 192 1.55 16.75 10.17
CA LEU A 192 2.56 16.04 10.98
C LEU A 192 3.29 16.99 11.94
N LEU A 193 3.65 18.20 11.48
CA LEU A 193 4.28 19.21 12.33
C LEU A 193 3.40 19.63 13.53
N LYS A 194 2.07 19.57 13.38
CA LYS A 194 1.11 19.90 14.45
C LYS A 194 0.86 18.72 15.40
N THR A 195 0.95 17.51 14.89
CA THR A 195 0.45 16.31 15.56
C THR A 195 1.54 15.53 16.27
N VAL A 196 2.75 15.48 15.69
CA VAL A 196 3.91 14.85 16.32
C VAL A 196 4.25 15.58 17.61
N LYS A 197 4.07 14.89 18.74
CA LYS A 197 4.31 15.43 20.08
C LYS A 197 5.16 14.47 20.88
N VAL A 198 6.27 14.98 21.39
CA VAL A 198 7.10 14.28 22.38
C VAL A 198 6.85 14.88 23.76
N LEU A 199 6.43 14.04 24.70
CA LEU A 199 6.16 14.38 26.09
C LEU A 199 7.22 13.72 26.98
N PRO A 200 7.92 14.48 27.84
CA PRO A 200 8.87 13.89 28.78
C PRO A 200 8.14 13.09 29.86
N ALA A 201 8.85 12.15 30.49
CA ALA A 201 8.36 11.48 31.70
C ALA A 201 8.12 12.51 32.82
N LEU A 202 7.02 12.35 33.57
CA LEU A 202 6.75 13.12 34.78
C LEU A 202 7.39 12.40 35.95
N SER A 203 8.37 13.00 36.63
CA SER A 203 8.96 12.40 37.84
C SER A 203 8.01 12.54 39.05
N PRO A 204 7.80 11.49 39.89
CA PRO A 204 8.28 10.11 39.76
C PRO A 204 7.20 9.23 39.10
N GLY A 205 7.36 8.94 37.82
CA GLY A 205 6.34 8.26 37.01
C GLY A 205 6.89 7.81 35.66
N PRO A 206 6.20 6.86 34.98
CA PRO A 206 6.78 6.05 33.92
C PRO A 206 7.10 6.87 32.67
N SER A 207 7.97 6.29 31.85
CA SER A 207 8.37 6.64 30.49
C SER A 207 7.57 7.75 29.79
N GLY A 208 8.29 8.69 29.15
CA GLY A 208 7.69 9.73 28.32
C GLY A 208 6.85 9.16 27.18
N SER A 209 6.07 10.00 26.50
CA SER A 209 5.17 9.57 25.43
C SER A 209 5.47 10.27 24.13
N LEU A 210 5.64 9.48 23.07
CA LEU A 210 5.70 9.94 21.70
C LEU A 210 4.34 9.70 21.06
N ILE A 211 3.69 10.78 20.64
CA ILE A 211 2.47 10.76 19.85
C ILE A 211 2.86 11.12 18.42
N VAL A 212 2.56 10.24 17.46
CA VAL A 212 2.86 10.48 16.04
C VAL A 212 1.61 11.00 15.31
N GLU A 213 0.47 10.35 15.55
CA GLU A 213 -0.86 10.74 15.06
C GLU A 213 -1.90 10.60 16.19
N PRO A 214 -3.13 11.13 16.07
CA PRO A 214 -4.17 10.90 17.07
C PRO A 214 -4.35 9.40 17.27
N LEU A 215 -4.36 8.96 18.54
CA LEU A 215 -4.48 7.54 18.93
C LEU A 215 -3.28 6.65 18.53
N ARG A 216 -2.21 7.22 17.96
CA ARG A 216 -0.94 6.51 17.64
C ARG A 216 0.17 7.02 18.55
N ASN A 217 0.33 6.38 19.70
CA ASN A 217 1.32 6.74 20.70
C ASN A 217 2.12 5.55 21.22
N VAL A 218 3.36 5.83 21.65
CA VAL A 218 4.27 4.86 22.24
C VAL A 218 5.00 5.49 23.42
N SER A 219 5.23 4.69 24.47
CA SER A 219 6.03 5.11 25.62
C SER A 219 7.53 5.01 25.31
N HIS A 220 8.35 5.92 25.85
CA HIS A 220 9.80 5.94 25.64
C HIS A 220 10.56 6.37 26.91
N GLU A 221 11.79 5.88 27.07
CA GLU A 221 12.66 6.25 28.21
C GLU A 221 13.68 7.34 27.87
N VAL A 222 13.56 7.92 26.68
CA VAL A 222 14.45 8.99 26.22
C VAL A 222 14.33 10.21 27.13
N HIS A 223 15.47 10.62 27.71
CA HIS A 223 15.56 11.82 28.54
C HIS A 223 15.65 13.07 27.65
N LEU A 224 14.76 14.03 27.90
CA LEU A 224 14.58 15.20 27.04
C LEU A 224 14.57 16.46 27.90
N LYS A 225 15.27 17.52 27.47
CA LYS A 225 15.10 18.83 28.11
C LYS A 225 13.84 19.49 27.60
N VAL A 226 13.13 20.21 28.47
CA VAL A 226 11.90 20.92 28.11
C VAL A 226 12.12 21.89 26.92
N CYS A 227 13.28 22.54 26.87
CA CYS A 227 13.63 23.46 25.78
C CYS A 227 13.90 22.77 24.43
N GLU A 228 14.25 21.47 24.41
CA GLU A 228 14.54 20.70 23.19
C GLU A 228 13.25 20.21 22.50
N ARG A 229 12.13 20.17 23.23
CA ARG A 229 10.86 19.55 22.79
C ARG A 229 10.42 19.99 21.40
N LYS A 230 10.36 21.30 21.12
CA LYS A 230 9.88 21.82 19.83
C LYS A 230 10.83 21.48 18.68
N LEU A 231 12.14 21.51 18.94
CA LEU A 231 13.16 21.15 17.95
C LEU A 231 13.10 19.65 17.64
N ILE A 232 12.90 18.82 18.67
CA ILE A 232 12.74 17.37 18.53
C ILE A 232 11.49 17.02 17.73
N GLN A 233 10.35 17.63 18.05
CA GLN A 233 9.09 17.42 17.32
C GLN A 233 9.25 17.74 15.82
N ARG A 234 9.86 18.89 15.49
CA ARG A 234 10.11 19.29 14.10
C ARG A 234 11.06 18.30 13.40
N ALA A 235 12.21 18.00 14.00
CA ALA A 235 13.19 17.10 13.40
C ALA A 235 12.62 15.68 13.20
N LEU A 236 11.79 15.22 14.13
CA LEU A 236 11.14 13.92 14.03
C LEU A 236 10.06 13.90 12.93
N ALA A 237 9.24 14.95 12.82
CA ALA A 237 8.27 15.09 11.71
C ALA A 237 8.96 15.16 10.34
N GLU A 238 10.06 15.91 10.22
CA GLU A 238 10.88 15.96 9.00
C GLU A 238 11.47 14.60 8.66
N ARG A 239 11.96 13.87 9.66
CA ARG A 239 12.46 12.51 9.46
C ARG A 239 11.37 11.55 9.00
N PHE A 240 10.18 11.58 9.61
CA PHE A 240 9.05 10.78 9.15
C PHE A 240 8.71 11.08 7.69
N LEU A 241 8.67 12.35 7.28
CA LEU A 241 8.42 12.71 5.89
C LEU A 241 9.52 12.22 4.95
N SER A 242 10.78 12.32 5.35
CA SER A 242 11.92 11.86 4.54
C SER A 242 11.92 10.34 4.31
N ALA A 243 11.35 9.58 5.24
CA ALA A 243 11.22 8.13 5.13
C ALA A 243 10.12 7.69 4.16
N GLN A 244 9.15 8.56 3.84
CA GLN A 244 7.90 8.17 3.16
C GLN A 244 7.96 8.16 1.63
N ASN A 245 9.14 8.29 1.00
CA ASN A 245 9.34 8.30 -0.46
C ASN A 245 8.21 9.01 -1.25
N LEU A 246 7.80 10.18 -0.77
CA LEU A 246 6.65 10.93 -1.31
C LEU A 246 6.88 11.35 -2.77
N GLN A 247 8.15 11.50 -3.13
CA GLN A 247 8.59 11.83 -4.48
C GLN A 247 8.19 10.76 -5.49
N ARG A 248 8.25 9.47 -5.12
CA ARG A 248 7.83 8.38 -6.00
C ARG A 248 6.35 8.46 -6.38
N GLY A 249 5.49 8.86 -5.44
CA GLY A 249 4.06 9.07 -5.72
C GLY A 249 3.83 10.20 -6.73
N LYS A 250 4.58 11.31 -6.60
CA LYS A 250 4.54 12.41 -7.57
C LYS A 250 5.03 11.98 -8.96
N GLU A 251 6.14 11.26 -9.01
CA GLU A 251 6.72 10.74 -10.26
C GLU A 251 5.76 9.78 -10.97
N PHE A 252 4.99 8.99 -10.22
CA PHE A 252 3.94 8.15 -10.79
C PHE A 252 2.91 9.00 -11.55
N PHE A 253 2.30 10.02 -10.92
CA PHE A 253 1.31 10.85 -11.60
C PHE A 253 1.88 11.65 -12.77
N GLN A 254 3.12 12.15 -12.63
CA GLN A 254 3.83 12.81 -13.72
C GLN A 254 4.05 11.84 -14.90
N SER A 255 4.45 10.61 -14.61
CA SER A 255 4.65 9.58 -15.61
C SER A 255 3.33 9.18 -16.28
N SER A 256 2.26 8.97 -15.51
CA SER A 256 0.94 8.61 -16.06
C SER A 256 0.36 9.69 -16.95
N HIS A 257 0.56 10.97 -16.60
CA HIS A 257 0.19 12.08 -17.45
C HIS A 257 1.06 12.15 -18.71
N LYS A 258 2.40 12.13 -18.55
CA LYS A 258 3.35 12.23 -19.67
C LYS A 258 3.17 11.10 -20.69
N HIS A 259 2.89 9.89 -20.23
CA HIS A 259 2.77 8.71 -21.06
C HIS A 259 1.31 8.30 -21.29
N HIS A 260 0.37 9.25 -21.21
CA HIS A 260 -1.06 8.99 -21.38
C HIS A 260 -1.37 8.21 -22.67
N GLU A 261 -0.84 8.66 -23.80
CA GLU A 261 -1.02 8.00 -25.10
C GLU A 261 -0.45 6.57 -25.12
N ALA A 262 0.74 6.37 -24.54
CA ALA A 262 1.34 5.04 -24.46
C ALA A 262 0.51 4.11 -23.57
N LEU A 263 0.01 4.61 -22.44
CA LEU A 263 -0.92 3.88 -21.58
C LEU A 263 -2.21 3.56 -22.35
N MET A 264 -2.80 4.52 -23.06
CA MET A 264 -4.00 4.28 -23.88
C MET A 264 -3.78 3.22 -24.97
N ALA A 265 -2.60 3.21 -25.59
CA ALA A 265 -2.22 2.28 -26.64
C ALA A 265 -1.89 0.85 -26.15
N GLN A 266 -1.83 0.60 -24.84
CA GLN A 266 -1.56 -0.74 -24.31
C GLN A 266 -2.71 -1.70 -24.62
N GLN A 267 -2.37 -2.82 -25.27
CA GLN A 267 -3.32 -3.84 -25.73
C GLN A 267 -2.91 -5.26 -25.32
N GLU A 268 -1.87 -5.41 -24.50
CA GLU A 268 -1.29 -6.68 -24.10
C GLU A 268 -2.33 -7.61 -23.44
N HIS A 269 -2.38 -8.85 -23.91
CA HIS A 269 -3.22 -9.88 -23.32
C HIS A 269 -2.39 -10.70 -22.34
N PHE A 270 -3.05 -11.23 -21.30
CA PHE A 270 -2.42 -12.22 -20.43
C PHE A 270 -2.86 -13.62 -20.87
N VAL A 271 -1.89 -14.53 -21.03
CA VAL A 271 -2.15 -15.92 -21.42
C VAL A 271 -1.66 -16.84 -20.31
N LEU A 272 -2.55 -17.72 -19.83
CA LEU A 272 -2.18 -18.79 -18.90
C LEU A 272 -1.28 -19.80 -19.60
N SER A 273 0.01 -19.83 -19.27
CA SER A 273 0.89 -20.90 -19.72
C SER A 273 0.75 -22.12 -18.79
N MET A 274 0.14 -23.19 -19.28
CA MET A 274 0.13 -24.47 -18.56
C MET A 274 1.45 -25.19 -18.84
N VAL A 275 2.43 -25.00 -17.94
CA VAL A 275 3.66 -25.81 -17.87
C VAL A 275 3.68 -26.57 -16.56
#